data_AF-A0A9E3YM97-F1
#
_entry.id   AF-A0A9E3YM97-F1
#
_cell.length_a   1.000
_cell.length_b   1.000
_cell.length_c   1.000
_cell.angle_alpha   90.00
_cell.angle_beta   90.00
_cell.angle_gamma   90.00
#
_symmetry.space_group_name_H-M   'P 1'
#
loop_
_entity.id
_entity.type
_entity.pdbx_description
1 polymer ?
#
loop_
_entity_poly.entity_id
_entity_poly.type
_entity_poly.pdbx_seq_one_letter_code
_entity_poly.pdbx_strand_id
1 'polypeptide(L)'
;MYYPVFYRGELVFWTVCKGHLTDIGGPVPAGYNPNATEIYAEGLRIPPVKLWDRGTPRKDVMNLLLSNMRARRDQEGDFNALIGACQVGARALTRLMDRYGKDVVQDCIAELLDMAEAHMRKLIAEVPDGTYQGTAILEDAGHGFGDFEITATVTIAGDGCHIAIQSPPQVPYFINSYEGNSHSGVYLGLMMFAQLPPPYNEGLYRCVSTDMGPKGTLCNAQSPAPHMNCTTTPMETLTDAVRLAFEQAAPAKVSASWGHANGCNIAGWDTRHNEEYVTMVLASIISGAGATASQDGWHACGPECCFGALTSGDIEMLEHSYPIIIHKYGLMQDSGGAGRYRGGSGTVWEVEPLDKPMTLVTFGEGRRIPAMGAAGAQSALVQPKVGRLEVTRGGQTQIITDNVIETIQPGERAANKNPGGGGYGNPFERDVQRVVEDVRNGLVSLDGARLDYGVVITDRDSLHVDLQATAALRA
;
A
#
# COMPACT_ATOMS: atom_id res chain seq x y z
N MET A 1 -9.70 -16.41 -5.98
CA MET A 1 -10.49 -17.66 -6.00
C MET A 1 -11.98 -17.34 -6.02
N TYR A 2 -12.73 -17.97 -6.92
CA TYR A 2 -14.18 -17.80 -7.04
C TYR A 2 -14.86 -19.16 -6.89
N TYR A 3 -15.84 -19.26 -6.00
CA TYR A 3 -16.56 -20.50 -5.72
C TYR A 3 -18.07 -20.27 -5.80
N PRO A 4 -18.79 -20.94 -6.73
CA PRO A 4 -20.22 -20.75 -6.89
C PRO A 4 -21.00 -21.44 -5.76
N VAL A 5 -22.02 -20.76 -5.24
CA VAL A 5 -22.88 -21.26 -4.17
C VAL A 5 -24.25 -21.58 -4.76
N PHE A 6 -24.55 -22.88 -4.82
CA PHE A 6 -25.85 -23.37 -5.25
C PHE A 6 -26.76 -23.65 -4.04
N TYR A 7 -28.01 -23.23 -4.12
CA TYR A 7 -29.05 -23.53 -3.14
C TYR A 7 -30.23 -24.20 -3.85
N ARG A 8 -30.55 -25.44 -3.47
CA ARG A 8 -31.63 -26.25 -4.08
C ARG A 8 -31.58 -26.33 -5.62
N GLY A 9 -30.37 -26.41 -6.18
CA GLY A 9 -30.14 -26.54 -7.62
C GLY A 9 -29.99 -25.22 -8.39
N GLU A 10 -30.17 -24.07 -7.73
CA GLU A 10 -30.03 -22.75 -8.32
C GLU A 10 -28.72 -22.08 -7.89
N LEU A 11 -28.01 -21.42 -8.80
CA LEU A 11 -26.87 -20.56 -8.46
C LEU A 11 -27.38 -19.26 -7.83
N VAL A 12 -27.04 -19.03 -6.55
CA VAL A 12 -27.53 -17.84 -5.82
C VAL A 12 -26.41 -16.85 -5.53
N PHE A 13 -25.23 -17.33 -5.13
CA PHE A 13 -24.11 -16.47 -4.75
C PHE A 13 -22.78 -16.97 -5.29
N TRP A 14 -21.76 -16.12 -5.16
CA TRP A 14 -20.36 -16.49 -5.25
C TRP A 14 -19.67 -16.16 -3.94
N THR A 15 -18.78 -17.04 -3.49
CA THR A 15 -17.84 -16.73 -2.42
C THR A 15 -16.48 -16.52 -3.05
N VAL A 16 -15.83 -15.43 -2.68
CA VAL A 16 -14.59 -14.98 -3.30
C VAL A 16 -13.55 -14.80 -2.22
N CYS A 17 -12.37 -15.36 -2.44
CA CYS A 17 -11.20 -15.15 -1.60
C CYS A 17 -10.04 -14.73 -2.50
N LYS A 18 -9.44 -13.58 -2.20
CA LYS A 18 -8.25 -13.06 -2.89
C LYS A 18 -7.12 -13.05 -1.86
N GLY A 19 -5.98 -13.62 -2.24
CA GLY A 19 -4.74 -13.55 -1.46
C GLY A 19 -3.58 -13.27 -2.40
N HIS A 20 -2.58 -12.56 -1.90
CA HIS A 20 -1.31 -12.42 -2.58
C HIS A 20 -0.61 -13.78 -2.55
N LEU A 21 -0.09 -14.22 -3.71
CA LEU A 21 0.70 -15.44 -3.80
C LEU A 21 2.16 -15.05 -3.92
N THR A 22 3.00 -15.71 -3.15
CA THR A 22 4.39 -15.29 -2.98
C THR A 22 5.24 -15.36 -4.25
N ASP A 23 4.86 -16.21 -5.21
CA ASP A 23 5.51 -16.28 -6.52
C ASP A 23 4.51 -16.73 -7.58
N ILE A 24 4.61 -16.13 -8.77
CA ILE A 24 3.74 -16.43 -9.92
C ILE A 24 4.54 -16.92 -11.13
N GLY A 25 5.79 -17.32 -10.90
CA GLY A 25 6.74 -17.66 -11.95
C GLY A 25 7.40 -16.46 -12.61
N GLY A 26 7.93 -16.69 -13.81
CA GLY A 26 8.63 -15.66 -14.58
C GLY A 26 10.12 -15.51 -14.20
N PRO A 27 10.80 -14.53 -14.81
CA PRO A 27 12.26 -14.41 -14.75
C PRO A 27 12.79 -13.97 -13.38
N VAL A 28 11.98 -13.28 -12.57
CA VAL A 28 12.37 -12.73 -11.27
C VAL A 28 11.54 -13.37 -10.15
N PRO A 29 12.16 -13.78 -9.01
CA PRO A 29 11.42 -14.28 -7.87
C PRO A 29 10.37 -13.29 -7.35
N ALA A 30 9.24 -13.81 -6.89
CA ALA A 30 8.08 -13.03 -6.43
C ALA A 30 7.39 -12.18 -7.52
N GLY A 31 7.80 -12.29 -8.78
CA GLY A 31 7.16 -11.67 -9.94
C GLY A 31 7.40 -10.16 -10.12
N TYR A 32 7.83 -9.43 -9.08
CA TYR A 32 8.17 -8.00 -9.16
C TYR A 32 9.47 -7.78 -9.95
N ASN A 33 9.39 -7.83 -11.27
CA ASN A 33 10.53 -7.63 -12.16
C ASN A 33 10.70 -6.14 -12.53
N PRO A 34 11.64 -5.39 -11.92
CA PRO A 34 11.85 -3.98 -12.27
C PRO A 34 12.30 -3.79 -13.73
N ASN A 35 12.88 -4.82 -14.35
CA ASN A 35 13.33 -4.79 -15.74
C ASN A 35 12.25 -5.24 -16.74
N ALA A 36 11.01 -5.48 -16.31
CA ALA A 36 9.94 -5.89 -17.21
C ALA A 36 9.55 -4.73 -18.14
N THR A 37 9.69 -4.95 -19.45
CA THR A 37 9.28 -4.01 -20.51
C THR A 37 7.95 -4.38 -21.16
N GLU A 38 7.50 -5.62 -20.92
CA GLU A 38 6.23 -6.16 -21.38
C GLU A 38 5.65 -7.14 -20.34
N ILE A 39 4.33 -7.27 -20.34
CA ILE A 39 3.56 -8.09 -19.39
C ILE A 39 3.97 -9.58 -19.38
N TYR A 40 4.61 -10.06 -20.44
CA TYR A 40 5.08 -11.44 -20.53
C TYR A 40 6.31 -11.70 -19.65
N ALA A 41 7.03 -10.65 -19.24
CA ALA A 41 8.16 -10.74 -18.31
C ALA A 41 7.73 -10.73 -16.82
N GLU A 42 6.42 -10.73 -16.54
CA GLU A 42 5.83 -10.65 -15.19
C GLU A 42 5.25 -11.99 -14.70
N GLY A 43 5.56 -13.10 -15.37
CA GLY A 43 5.16 -14.44 -14.93
C GLY A 43 3.82 -14.92 -15.52
N LEU A 44 3.18 -15.85 -14.81
CA LEU A 44 2.00 -16.56 -15.31
C LEU A 44 0.76 -15.67 -15.36
N ARG A 45 0.15 -15.59 -16.54
CA ARG A 45 -1.16 -14.96 -16.76
C ARG A 45 -2.23 -16.05 -16.84
N ILE A 46 -3.01 -16.17 -15.77
CA ILE A 46 -4.00 -17.24 -15.62
C ILE A 46 -5.38 -16.71 -16.02
N PRO A 47 -5.94 -17.11 -17.18
CA PRO A 47 -7.33 -16.78 -17.51
C PRO A 47 -8.28 -17.52 -16.57
N PRO A 48 -9.59 -17.19 -16.56
CA PRO A 48 -10.57 -17.96 -15.80
C PRO A 48 -10.55 -19.44 -16.19
N VAL A 49 -10.01 -20.28 -15.30
CA VAL A 49 -9.93 -21.73 -15.46
C VAL A 49 -10.44 -22.43 -14.20
N LYS A 50 -11.04 -23.60 -14.38
CA LYS A 50 -11.51 -24.41 -13.26
C LYS A 50 -10.35 -25.15 -12.62
N LEU A 51 -10.04 -24.85 -11.36
CA LEU A 51 -9.12 -25.66 -10.57
C LEU A 51 -9.81 -26.89 -9.96
N TRP A 52 -11.13 -26.84 -9.75
CA TRP A 52 -11.96 -27.95 -9.32
C TRP A 52 -13.10 -28.13 -10.31
N ASP A 53 -13.40 -29.37 -10.68
CA ASP A 53 -14.54 -29.71 -11.51
C ASP A 53 -15.38 -30.78 -10.81
N ARG A 54 -16.66 -30.47 -10.59
CA ARG A 54 -17.62 -31.34 -9.89
C ARG A 54 -17.10 -31.91 -8.56
N GLY A 55 -16.46 -31.04 -7.76
CA GLY A 55 -15.90 -31.42 -6.45
C GLY A 55 -14.56 -32.14 -6.50
N THR A 56 -14.00 -32.41 -7.68
CA THR A 56 -12.71 -33.08 -7.84
C THR A 56 -11.62 -32.08 -8.26
N PRO A 57 -10.43 -32.07 -7.62
CA PRO A 57 -9.31 -31.24 -8.04
C PRO A 57 -8.84 -31.57 -9.46
N ARG A 58 -8.60 -30.55 -10.28
CA ARG A 58 -7.96 -30.65 -11.60
C ARG A 58 -6.43 -30.64 -11.43
N LYS A 59 -5.89 -31.82 -11.07
CA LYS A 59 -4.45 -32.00 -10.82
C LYS A 59 -3.58 -31.62 -12.01
N ASP A 60 -4.07 -31.84 -13.24
CA ASP A 60 -3.43 -31.42 -14.48
C ASP A 60 -3.23 -29.90 -14.54
N VAL A 61 -4.28 -29.13 -14.23
CA VAL A 61 -4.24 -27.66 -14.20
C VAL A 61 -3.37 -27.17 -13.05
N MET A 62 -3.55 -27.71 -11.84
CA MET A 62 -2.72 -27.34 -10.68
C MET A 62 -1.23 -27.60 -10.95
N ASN A 63 -0.90 -28.78 -11.49
CA ASN A 63 0.48 -29.11 -11.83
C ASN A 63 1.06 -28.18 -12.88
N LEU A 64 0.29 -27.78 -13.90
CA LEU A 64 0.74 -26.81 -14.89
C LEU A 64 1.10 -25.47 -14.24
N LEU A 65 0.25 -24.96 -13.34
CA LEU A 65 0.49 -23.69 -12.66
C LEU A 65 1.71 -23.77 -11.73
N LEU A 66 1.72 -24.76 -10.85
CA LEU A 66 2.72 -24.91 -9.79
C LEU A 66 4.11 -25.30 -10.31
N SER A 67 4.20 -25.93 -11.49
CA SER A 67 5.50 -26.21 -12.12
C SER A 67 6.18 -24.97 -12.69
N ASN A 68 5.47 -23.84 -12.78
CA ASN A 68 6.02 -22.57 -13.22
C ASN A 68 6.30 -21.61 -12.05
N MET A 69 6.01 -22.01 -10.80
CA MET A 69 6.16 -21.17 -9.61
C MET A 69 7.28 -21.69 -8.71
N ARG A 70 7.97 -20.80 -8.01
CA ARG A 70 8.95 -21.13 -6.96
C ARG A 70 8.24 -21.51 -5.65
N ALA A 71 8.97 -22.16 -4.74
CA ALA A 71 8.46 -22.60 -3.43
C ALA A 71 7.12 -23.34 -3.52
N ARG A 72 7.05 -24.35 -4.39
CA ARG A 72 5.83 -25.08 -4.73
C ARG A 72 5.01 -25.53 -3.52
N ARG A 73 5.66 -26.01 -2.45
CA ARG A 73 4.97 -26.46 -1.23
C ARG A 73 4.10 -25.36 -0.63
N ASP A 74 4.65 -24.16 -0.56
CA ASP A 74 3.98 -23.01 0.04
C ASP A 74 2.85 -22.52 -0.88
N GLN A 75 3.10 -22.49 -2.20
CA GLN A 75 2.06 -22.17 -3.20
C GLN A 75 0.88 -23.15 -3.17
N GLU A 76 1.14 -24.45 -3.00
CA GLU A 76 0.09 -25.47 -2.80
C GLU A 76 -0.71 -25.20 -1.52
N GLY A 77 -0.03 -24.80 -0.45
CA GLY A 77 -0.64 -24.36 0.80
C GLY A 77 -1.60 -23.19 0.61
N ASP A 78 -1.16 -22.13 -0.08
CA ASP A 78 -1.96 -20.94 -0.35
C ASP A 78 -3.19 -21.25 -1.21
N PHE A 79 -3.04 -22.07 -2.25
CA PHE A 79 -4.18 -22.49 -3.07
C PHE A 79 -5.24 -23.22 -2.23
N ASN A 80 -4.80 -24.15 -1.37
CA ASN A 80 -5.68 -24.89 -0.48
C ASN A 80 -6.37 -23.96 0.54
N ALA A 81 -5.65 -22.99 1.10
CA ALA A 81 -6.20 -22.00 2.02
C ALA A 81 -7.28 -21.13 1.35
N LEU A 82 -7.01 -20.60 0.16
CA LEU A 82 -7.96 -19.79 -0.61
C LEU A 82 -9.25 -20.55 -0.95
N ILE A 83 -9.12 -21.82 -1.35
CA ILE A 83 -10.26 -22.69 -1.64
C ILE A 83 -11.03 -23.03 -0.37
N GLY A 84 -10.32 -23.36 0.71
CA GLY A 84 -10.91 -23.64 2.02
C GLY A 84 -11.74 -22.47 2.53
N ALA A 85 -11.21 -21.24 2.42
CA ALA A 85 -11.91 -20.02 2.80
C ALA A 85 -13.22 -19.82 2.03
N CYS A 86 -13.19 -19.97 0.70
CA CYS A 86 -14.40 -19.94 -0.14
C CYS A 86 -15.43 -20.99 0.29
N GLN A 87 -15.00 -22.23 0.54
CA GLN A 87 -15.90 -23.30 0.97
C GLN A 87 -16.53 -23.04 2.34
N VAL A 88 -15.79 -22.44 3.28
CA VAL A 88 -16.35 -22.00 4.57
C VAL A 88 -17.44 -20.96 4.35
N GLY A 89 -17.20 -19.96 3.49
CA GLY A 89 -18.19 -18.95 3.12
C GLY A 89 -19.44 -19.56 2.48
N ALA A 90 -19.27 -20.51 1.55
CA ALA A 90 -20.37 -21.21 0.90
C ALA A 90 -21.25 -21.96 1.92
N ARG A 91 -20.63 -22.71 2.84
CA ARG A 91 -21.37 -23.39 3.92
C ARG A 91 -22.09 -22.40 4.84
N ALA A 92 -21.50 -21.24 5.11
CA ALA A 92 -22.14 -20.21 5.95
C ALA A 92 -23.38 -19.62 5.27
N LEU A 93 -23.29 -19.28 3.97
CA LEU A 93 -24.43 -18.78 3.19
C LEU A 93 -25.55 -19.81 3.09
N THR A 94 -25.23 -21.08 2.83
CA THR A 94 -26.24 -22.16 2.83
C THR A 94 -26.95 -22.26 4.16
N ARG A 95 -26.22 -22.27 5.29
CA ARG A 95 -26.85 -22.29 6.64
C ARG A 95 -27.75 -21.08 6.88
N LEU A 96 -27.40 -19.91 6.36
CA LEU A 96 -28.20 -18.70 6.50
C LEU A 96 -29.52 -18.84 5.73
N MET A 97 -29.47 -19.32 4.47
CA MET A 97 -30.65 -19.57 3.65
C MET A 97 -31.52 -20.72 4.18
N ASP A 98 -30.93 -21.76 4.78
CA ASP A 98 -31.67 -22.84 5.43
C ASP A 98 -32.48 -22.32 6.63
N ARG A 99 -31.90 -21.38 7.40
CA ARG A 99 -32.52 -20.84 8.62
C ARG A 99 -33.58 -19.78 8.34
N TYR A 100 -33.29 -18.86 7.42
CA TYR A 100 -34.12 -17.66 7.20
C TYR A 100 -34.87 -17.66 5.87
N GLY A 101 -34.53 -18.57 4.95
CA GLY A 101 -35.05 -18.57 3.58
C GLY A 101 -34.15 -17.77 2.64
N LYS A 102 -34.10 -18.19 1.37
CA LYS A 102 -33.31 -17.54 0.31
C LYS A 102 -33.72 -16.08 0.12
N ASP A 103 -35.02 -15.84 -0.05
CA ASP A 103 -35.55 -14.52 -0.40
C ASP A 103 -35.27 -13.50 0.72
N VAL A 104 -35.49 -13.88 1.98
CA VAL A 104 -35.17 -13.03 3.15
C VAL A 104 -33.68 -12.66 3.20
N VAL A 105 -32.78 -13.61 2.90
CA VAL A 105 -31.34 -13.33 2.87
C VAL A 105 -31.00 -12.36 1.74
N GLN A 106 -31.61 -12.50 0.56
CA GLN A 106 -31.40 -11.58 -0.55
C GLN A 106 -31.95 -10.19 -0.25
N ASP A 107 -33.12 -10.08 0.37
CA ASP A 107 -33.71 -8.81 0.80
C ASP A 107 -32.81 -8.11 1.82
N CYS A 108 -32.25 -8.83 2.80
CA CYS A 108 -31.29 -8.26 3.74
C CYS A 108 -30.01 -7.75 3.05
N ILE A 109 -29.52 -8.44 2.02
CA ILE A 109 -28.36 -7.98 1.25
C ILE A 109 -28.71 -6.71 0.48
N ALA A 110 -29.88 -6.65 -0.16
CA ALA A 110 -30.36 -5.46 -0.85
C ALA A 110 -30.44 -4.26 0.11
N GLU A 111 -31.03 -4.43 1.30
CA GLU A 111 -31.10 -3.39 2.33
C GLU A 111 -29.70 -2.91 2.75
N LEU A 112 -28.74 -3.81 2.94
CA LEU A 112 -27.36 -3.42 3.29
C LEU A 112 -26.68 -2.60 2.18
N LEU A 113 -26.99 -2.88 0.92
CA LEU A 113 -26.49 -2.08 -0.22
C LEU A 113 -27.15 -0.71 -0.26
N ASP A 114 -28.46 -0.64 -0.03
CA ASP A 114 -29.24 0.60 -0.04
C ASP A 114 -28.86 1.51 1.15
N MET A 115 -28.61 0.93 2.33
CA MET A 115 -28.07 1.65 3.50
C MET A 115 -26.71 2.28 3.21
N ALA A 116 -25.80 1.53 2.58
CA ALA A 116 -24.49 2.03 2.21
C ALA A 116 -24.58 3.17 1.18
N GLU A 117 -25.44 3.02 0.17
CA GLU A 117 -25.71 4.07 -0.82
C GLU A 117 -26.24 5.34 -0.14
N ALA A 118 -27.22 5.21 0.77
CA ALA A 118 -27.78 6.34 1.49
C ALA A 118 -26.73 7.07 2.35
N HIS A 119 -25.81 6.33 2.99
CA HIS A 119 -24.71 6.92 3.75
C HIS A 119 -23.77 7.74 2.86
N MET A 120 -23.35 7.20 1.71
CA MET A 120 -22.46 7.91 0.80
C MET A 120 -23.17 9.13 0.17
N ARG A 121 -24.40 8.99 -0.33
CA ARG A 121 -25.17 10.11 -0.90
C ARG A 121 -25.33 11.27 0.07
N LYS A 122 -25.66 10.96 1.33
CA LYS A 122 -25.77 11.98 2.37
C LYS A 122 -24.45 12.72 2.57
N LEU A 123 -23.33 12.01 2.63
CA LEU A 123 -22.01 12.60 2.75
C LEU A 123 -21.68 13.50 1.55
N ILE A 124 -21.92 13.03 0.33
CA ILE A 124 -21.63 13.79 -0.89
C ILE A 124 -22.46 15.08 -0.95
N ALA A 125 -23.74 15.03 -0.53
CA ALA A 125 -24.60 16.21 -0.47
C ALA A 125 -24.15 17.29 0.54
N GLU A 126 -23.24 16.98 1.47
CA GLU A 126 -22.61 17.96 2.36
C GLU A 126 -21.42 18.68 1.71
N VAL A 127 -20.89 18.15 0.61
CA VAL A 127 -19.79 18.74 -0.14
C VAL A 127 -20.35 19.81 -1.08
N PRO A 128 -19.74 21.00 -1.19
CA PRO A 128 -20.23 22.01 -2.12
C PRO A 128 -20.20 21.50 -3.57
N ASP A 129 -21.25 21.81 -4.33
CA ASP A 129 -21.27 21.56 -5.77
C ASP A 129 -20.11 22.29 -6.44
N GLY A 130 -19.40 21.58 -7.33
CA GLY A 130 -18.20 22.13 -7.95
C GLY A 130 -17.38 21.10 -8.71
N THR A 131 -16.26 21.57 -9.25
CA THR A 131 -15.24 20.74 -9.87
C THR A 131 -13.90 21.05 -9.23
N TYR A 132 -13.25 20.02 -8.71
CA TYR A 132 -12.04 20.09 -7.93
C TYR A 132 -10.97 19.22 -8.56
N GLN A 133 -9.72 19.67 -8.55
CA GLN A 133 -8.63 18.97 -9.22
C GLN A 133 -7.47 18.71 -8.29
N GLY A 134 -6.98 17.47 -8.27
CA GLY A 134 -5.78 17.09 -7.52
C GLY A 134 -4.78 16.42 -8.45
N THR A 135 -3.52 16.85 -8.39
CA THR A 135 -2.43 16.27 -9.18
C THR A 135 -1.36 15.76 -8.23
N ALA A 136 -0.99 14.49 -8.39
CA ALA A 136 0.10 13.86 -7.67
C ALA A 136 1.18 13.40 -8.66
N ILE A 137 2.43 13.36 -8.19
CA ILE A 137 3.60 13.04 -8.99
C ILE A 137 4.08 11.64 -8.64
N LEU A 138 4.12 10.77 -9.64
CA LEU A 138 4.67 9.44 -9.56
C LEU A 138 6.13 9.46 -10.04
N GLU A 139 6.99 8.79 -9.30
CA GLU A 139 8.41 8.62 -9.64
C GLU A 139 8.64 7.32 -10.43
N ASP A 140 9.61 7.34 -11.36
CA ASP A 140 10.03 6.12 -12.08
C ASP A 140 10.99 5.22 -11.29
N ALA A 141 11.42 5.66 -10.10
CA ALA A 141 12.43 5.01 -9.28
C ALA A 141 13.70 4.63 -10.08
N GLY A 142 14.24 5.58 -10.85
CA GLY A 142 15.56 5.47 -11.48
C GLY A 142 15.60 4.79 -12.85
N HIS A 143 14.43 4.56 -13.48
CA HIS A 143 14.34 3.82 -14.74
C HIS A 143 14.45 4.69 -16.01
N GLY A 144 14.64 6.00 -15.86
CA GLY A 144 14.95 6.92 -16.96
C GLY A 144 13.74 7.41 -17.75
N PHE A 145 12.53 7.26 -17.21
CA PHE A 145 11.29 7.79 -17.77
C PHE A 145 10.87 9.14 -17.16
N GLY A 146 11.45 9.50 -16.01
CA GLY A 146 11.17 10.74 -15.32
C GLY A 146 9.90 10.69 -14.48
N ASP A 147 9.34 11.86 -14.20
CA ASP A 147 8.19 12.03 -13.31
C ASP A 147 6.88 12.01 -14.10
N PHE A 148 5.86 11.37 -13.54
CA PHE A 148 4.55 11.20 -14.16
C PHE A 148 3.47 11.92 -13.37
N GLU A 149 2.75 12.84 -14.01
CA GLU A 149 1.63 13.53 -13.39
C GLU A 149 0.34 12.72 -13.52
N ILE A 150 -0.28 12.38 -12.39
CA ILE A 150 -1.61 11.77 -12.34
C ILE A 150 -2.57 12.80 -11.76
N THR A 151 -3.60 13.16 -12.52
CA THR A 151 -4.59 14.17 -12.15
C THR A 151 -5.96 13.55 -12.01
N ALA A 152 -6.61 13.76 -10.87
CA ALA A 152 -8.02 13.47 -10.65
C ALA A 152 -8.84 14.75 -10.72
N THR A 153 -9.95 14.70 -11.46
CA THR A 153 -10.98 15.75 -11.48
C THR A 153 -12.24 15.19 -10.84
N VAL A 154 -12.63 15.76 -9.69
CA VAL A 154 -13.84 15.38 -8.94
C VAL A 154 -14.91 16.43 -9.20
N THR A 155 -16.03 16.01 -9.79
CA THR A 155 -17.22 16.84 -9.98
C THR A 155 -18.31 16.39 -9.02
N ILE A 156 -18.77 17.31 -8.17
CA ILE A 156 -19.89 17.11 -7.24
C ILE A 156 -21.10 17.88 -7.76
N ALA A 157 -22.25 17.19 -7.82
CA ALA A 157 -23.53 17.77 -8.18
C ALA A 157 -24.65 17.12 -7.36
N GLY A 158 -25.19 17.86 -6.39
CA GLY A 158 -26.17 17.35 -5.44
C GLY A 158 -25.57 16.22 -4.60
N ASP A 159 -26.12 15.00 -4.74
CA ASP A 159 -25.66 13.79 -4.05
C ASP A 159 -24.85 12.84 -4.95
N GLY A 160 -24.46 13.31 -6.13
CA GLY A 160 -23.68 12.56 -7.12
C GLY A 160 -22.21 13.01 -7.17
N CYS A 161 -21.32 12.05 -7.39
CA CYS A 161 -19.88 12.27 -7.56
C CYS A 161 -19.39 11.65 -8.88
N HIS A 162 -18.69 12.43 -9.69
CA HIS A 162 -17.99 11.95 -10.88
C HIS A 162 -16.49 12.18 -10.72
N ILE A 163 -15.68 11.14 -10.97
CA ILE A 163 -14.22 11.18 -10.82
C ILE A 163 -13.57 10.81 -12.16
N ALA A 164 -12.96 11.79 -12.83
CA ALA A 164 -12.23 11.57 -14.07
C ALA A 164 -10.72 11.58 -13.80
N ILE A 165 -9.98 10.63 -14.40
CA ILE A 165 -8.54 10.47 -14.23
C ILE A 165 -7.83 10.77 -15.55
N GLN A 166 -6.84 11.65 -15.48
CA GLN A 166 -5.88 11.90 -16.53
C GLN A 166 -4.50 11.43 -16.07
N SER A 167 -3.87 10.56 -16.87
CA SER A 167 -2.51 10.07 -16.62
C SER A 167 -1.73 10.01 -17.95
N PRO A 168 -0.39 10.06 -17.92
CA PRO A 168 0.44 10.00 -19.13
C PRO A 168 0.29 8.66 -19.87
N PRO A 169 0.85 8.54 -21.09
CA PRO A 169 0.94 7.26 -21.79
C PRO A 169 1.59 6.17 -20.94
N GLN A 170 1.14 4.92 -21.10
CA GLN A 170 1.78 3.77 -20.47
C GLN A 170 3.25 3.62 -20.91
N VAL A 171 4.10 3.09 -20.04
CA VAL A 171 5.56 2.96 -20.25
C VAL A 171 6.01 1.49 -20.26
N PRO A 172 7.13 1.14 -20.92
CA PRO A 172 7.68 -0.21 -20.88
C PRO A 172 8.42 -0.47 -19.55
N TYR A 173 7.68 -0.40 -18.44
CA TYR A 173 8.14 -0.57 -17.06
C TYR A 173 6.97 -1.01 -16.17
N PHE A 174 7.20 -1.89 -15.19
CA PHE A 174 6.16 -2.62 -14.41
C PHE A 174 5.20 -1.79 -13.53
N ILE A 175 5.27 -0.45 -13.60
CA ILE A 175 4.47 0.50 -12.81
C ILE A 175 3.20 0.99 -13.50
N ASN A 176 2.80 0.40 -14.64
CA ASN A 176 1.48 0.73 -15.19
C ASN A 176 0.38 0.09 -14.34
N SER A 177 -0.87 0.53 -14.51
CA SER A 177 -2.04 -0.03 -13.86
C SER A 177 -3.15 -0.28 -14.87
N TYR A 178 -3.71 -1.49 -14.84
CA TYR A 178 -4.92 -1.80 -15.58
C TYR A 178 -6.15 -1.21 -14.86
N GLU A 179 -7.20 -0.92 -15.63
CA GLU A 179 -8.42 -0.25 -15.16
C GLU A 179 -8.98 -0.80 -13.83
N GLY A 180 -9.11 -2.11 -13.69
CA GLY A 180 -9.66 -2.73 -12.48
C GLY A 180 -8.87 -2.43 -11.20
N ASN A 181 -7.54 -2.31 -11.29
CA ASN A 181 -6.72 -1.88 -10.16
C ASN A 181 -6.82 -0.36 -9.94
N SER A 182 -6.86 0.43 -11.02
CA SER A 182 -6.99 1.90 -10.91
C SER A 182 -8.30 2.34 -10.25
N HIS A 183 -9.41 1.61 -10.48
CA HIS A 183 -10.65 1.82 -9.70
C HIS A 183 -10.41 1.69 -8.19
N SER A 184 -9.54 0.76 -7.77
CA SER A 184 -9.23 0.58 -6.35
C SER A 184 -8.56 1.84 -5.78
N GLY A 185 -7.63 2.46 -6.49
CA GLY A 185 -7.01 3.72 -6.06
C GLY A 185 -8.00 4.89 -6.00
N VAL A 186 -8.93 4.96 -6.97
CA VAL A 186 -10.01 5.97 -6.92
C VAL A 186 -10.90 5.80 -5.69
N TYR A 187 -11.34 4.58 -5.43
CA TYR A 187 -12.18 4.30 -4.26
C TYR A 187 -11.42 4.44 -2.96
N LEU A 188 -10.12 4.15 -2.93
CA LEU A 188 -9.28 4.38 -1.77
C LEU A 188 -9.22 5.89 -1.45
N GLY A 189 -8.95 6.73 -2.45
CA GLY A 189 -8.89 8.18 -2.27
C GLY A 189 -10.23 8.76 -1.80
N LEU A 190 -11.34 8.26 -2.35
CA LEU A 190 -12.69 8.58 -1.88
C LEU A 190 -12.91 8.14 -0.42
N MET A 191 -12.49 6.93 -0.04
CA MET A 191 -12.73 6.40 1.30
C MET A 191 -11.88 7.09 2.38
N MET A 192 -10.69 7.61 2.05
CA MET A 192 -9.91 8.48 2.93
C MET A 192 -10.69 9.76 3.30
N PHE A 193 -11.43 10.30 2.34
CA PHE A 193 -12.34 11.41 2.55
C PHE A 193 -13.62 10.98 3.31
N ALA A 194 -14.18 9.82 2.96
CA ALA A 194 -15.53 9.48 3.36
C ALA A 194 -15.70 9.12 4.85
N GLN A 195 -14.76 8.36 5.42
CA GLN A 195 -14.73 8.00 6.85
C GLN A 195 -16.09 7.50 7.40
N LEU A 196 -16.85 6.77 6.57
CA LEU A 196 -18.20 6.31 6.89
C LEU A 196 -18.17 5.10 7.83
N PRO A 197 -19.19 4.92 8.69
CA PRO A 197 -19.37 3.68 9.43
C PRO A 197 -19.82 2.53 8.51
N PRO A 198 -19.63 1.25 8.91
CA PRO A 198 -20.17 0.10 8.20
C PRO A 198 -21.69 0.19 7.96
N PRO A 199 -22.24 -0.48 6.92
CA PRO A 199 -21.61 -1.52 6.13
C PRO A 199 -20.73 -1.01 4.97
N TYR A 200 -19.58 -1.66 4.75
CA TYR A 200 -18.72 -1.43 3.58
C TYR A 200 -19.05 -2.45 2.48
N ASN A 201 -19.68 -1.98 1.40
CA ASN A 201 -20.07 -2.80 0.25
C ASN A 201 -20.20 -1.92 -1.01
N GLU A 202 -20.53 -2.54 -2.15
CA GLU A 202 -20.64 -1.84 -3.45
C GLU A 202 -21.72 -0.75 -3.49
N GLY A 203 -22.67 -0.75 -2.55
CA GLY A 203 -23.68 0.29 -2.42
C GLY A 203 -23.07 1.68 -2.23
N LEU A 204 -21.92 1.77 -1.53
CA LEU A 204 -21.17 3.02 -1.35
C LEU A 204 -20.79 3.70 -2.67
N TYR A 205 -20.67 2.93 -3.75
CA TYR A 205 -20.17 3.44 -5.03
C TYR A 205 -21.30 3.69 -6.04
N ARG A 206 -22.57 3.39 -5.73
CA ARG A 206 -23.69 3.58 -6.66
C ARG A 206 -23.96 5.05 -7.04
N CYS A 207 -23.58 5.99 -6.18
CA CYS A 207 -23.64 7.43 -6.46
C CYS A 207 -22.32 8.00 -7.03
N VAL A 208 -21.34 7.13 -7.31
CA VAL A 208 -20.01 7.49 -7.78
C VAL A 208 -19.81 6.93 -9.17
N SER A 209 -19.47 7.79 -10.12
CA SER A 209 -19.06 7.39 -11.47
C SER A 209 -17.59 7.71 -11.69
N THR A 210 -16.91 6.88 -12.47
CA THR A 210 -15.47 7.04 -12.71
C THR A 210 -15.17 7.00 -14.20
N ASP A 211 -14.28 7.86 -14.68
CA ASP A 211 -13.76 7.88 -16.05
C ASP A 211 -12.23 7.74 -16.01
N MET A 212 -11.69 6.62 -16.52
CA MET A 212 -10.24 6.37 -16.55
C MET A 212 -9.56 6.97 -17.80
N GLY A 213 -10.30 7.73 -18.61
CA GLY A 213 -9.82 8.24 -19.88
C GLY A 213 -9.58 7.13 -20.92
N PRO A 214 -8.82 7.41 -21.99
CA PRO A 214 -8.54 6.43 -23.04
C PRO A 214 -7.69 5.26 -22.50
N LYS A 215 -7.84 4.09 -23.13
CA LYS A 215 -6.90 2.98 -22.96
C LYS A 215 -5.51 3.39 -23.46
N GLY A 216 -4.46 2.78 -22.89
CA GLY A 216 -3.09 3.06 -23.29
C GLY A 216 -2.38 4.10 -22.42
N THR A 217 -2.99 4.51 -21.31
CA THR A 217 -2.39 5.40 -20.32
C THR A 217 -1.83 4.61 -19.14
N LEU A 218 -0.98 5.25 -18.33
CA LEU A 218 -0.35 4.65 -17.16
C LEU A 218 -1.40 4.11 -16.17
N CYS A 219 -2.51 4.82 -15.95
CA CYS A 219 -3.60 4.38 -15.08
C CYS A 219 -4.74 3.64 -15.82
N ASN A 220 -4.64 3.44 -17.14
CA ASN A 220 -5.61 2.67 -17.92
C ASN A 220 -4.88 1.83 -18.98
N ALA A 221 -3.93 1.03 -18.50
CA ALA A 221 -2.99 0.31 -19.33
C ALA A 221 -3.66 -0.75 -20.19
N GLN A 222 -3.08 -0.99 -21.37
CA GLN A 222 -3.44 -2.07 -22.27
C GLN A 222 -2.22 -2.93 -22.59
N SER A 223 -2.49 -4.21 -22.90
CA SER A 223 -1.46 -5.14 -23.36
C SER A 223 -0.68 -4.54 -24.54
N PRO A 224 0.67 -4.67 -24.57
CA PRO A 224 1.49 -5.51 -23.70
C PRO A 224 2.16 -4.80 -22.51
N ALA A 225 1.66 -3.64 -22.04
CA ALA A 225 2.31 -2.95 -20.91
C ALA A 225 2.37 -3.84 -19.65
N PRO A 226 3.53 -3.89 -18.97
CA PRO A 226 3.70 -4.58 -17.70
C PRO A 226 3.08 -3.76 -16.54
N HIS A 227 2.48 -4.43 -15.56
CA HIS A 227 1.73 -3.79 -14.48
C HIS A 227 1.75 -4.60 -13.17
N MET A 228 2.79 -5.38 -12.89
CA MET A 228 2.91 -6.20 -11.69
C MET A 228 2.93 -5.35 -10.42
N ASN A 229 3.56 -4.16 -10.46
CA ASN A 229 3.67 -3.28 -9.30
C ASN A 229 2.41 -2.42 -9.06
N CYS A 230 1.36 -2.58 -9.88
CA CYS A 230 0.21 -1.68 -9.92
C CYS A 230 -0.52 -1.51 -8.59
N THR A 231 -0.51 -2.51 -7.71
CA THR A 231 -1.22 -2.47 -6.43
C THR A 231 -0.59 -1.53 -5.40
N THR A 232 0.62 -1.05 -5.66
CA THR A 232 1.27 0.02 -4.88
C THR A 232 1.53 1.20 -5.80
N THR A 233 2.21 0.96 -6.93
CA THR A 233 2.66 1.99 -7.86
C THR A 233 2.08 1.70 -9.24
N PRO A 234 1.12 2.52 -9.74
CA PRO A 234 0.89 3.92 -9.42
C PRO A 234 -0.37 4.17 -8.57
N MET A 235 -0.96 3.11 -8.00
CA MET A 235 -2.27 3.17 -7.36
C MET A 235 -2.28 4.08 -6.12
N GLU A 236 -1.20 4.11 -5.34
CA GLU A 236 -1.06 5.00 -4.18
C GLU A 236 -0.93 6.48 -4.64
N THR A 237 -0.14 6.76 -5.67
CA THR A 237 -0.12 8.12 -6.28
C THR A 237 -1.49 8.54 -6.84
N LEU A 238 -2.22 7.62 -7.48
CA LEU A 238 -3.57 7.86 -7.99
C LEU A 238 -4.56 8.15 -6.85
N THR A 239 -4.46 7.40 -5.75
CA THR A 239 -5.22 7.62 -4.51
C THR A 239 -5.00 9.04 -4.00
N ASP A 240 -3.74 9.46 -4.00
CA ASP A 240 -3.32 10.79 -3.58
C ASP A 240 -3.85 11.92 -4.48
N ALA A 241 -3.90 11.71 -5.79
CA ALA A 241 -4.52 12.66 -6.72
C ALA A 241 -6.01 12.86 -6.40
N VAL A 242 -6.74 11.77 -6.13
CA VAL A 242 -8.16 11.83 -5.73
C VAL A 242 -8.32 12.50 -4.36
N ARG A 243 -7.46 12.15 -3.39
CA ARG A 243 -7.42 12.78 -2.07
C ARG A 243 -7.23 14.29 -2.15
N LEU A 244 -6.29 14.76 -2.98
CA LEU A 244 -6.03 16.19 -3.21
C LEU A 244 -7.23 16.92 -3.82
N ALA A 245 -7.97 16.27 -4.74
CA ALA A 245 -9.20 16.85 -5.28
C ALA A 245 -10.27 17.02 -4.18
N PHE A 246 -10.44 16.03 -3.30
CA PHE A 246 -11.34 16.15 -2.15
C PHE A 246 -10.85 17.16 -1.10
N GLU A 247 -9.54 17.35 -0.96
CA GLU A 247 -8.97 18.36 -0.07
C GLU A 247 -9.37 19.78 -0.49
N GLN A 248 -9.43 20.07 -1.80
CA GLN A 248 -9.94 21.34 -2.28
C GLN A 248 -11.44 21.51 -2.02
N ALA A 249 -12.22 20.42 -2.10
CA ALA A 249 -13.67 20.44 -1.89
C ALA A 249 -14.05 20.63 -0.42
N ALA A 250 -13.33 19.94 0.48
CA ALA A 250 -13.65 19.84 1.90
C ALA A 250 -12.37 19.68 2.74
N PRO A 251 -11.56 20.75 2.89
CA PRO A 251 -10.21 20.66 3.49
C PRO A 251 -10.20 20.17 4.94
N ALA A 252 -11.28 20.40 5.69
CA ALA A 252 -11.38 19.95 7.08
C ALA A 252 -11.63 18.44 7.25
N LYS A 253 -11.97 17.70 6.17
CA LYS A 253 -12.31 16.27 6.22
C LYS A 253 -11.17 15.35 5.77
N VAL A 254 -10.14 15.86 5.11
CA VAL A 254 -9.09 15.01 4.55
C VAL A 254 -8.03 14.59 5.57
N SER A 255 -7.45 13.41 5.35
CA SER A 255 -6.16 13.05 5.91
C SER A 255 -5.03 13.51 4.99
N ALA A 256 -3.82 13.61 5.55
CA ALA A 256 -2.60 13.66 4.76
C ALA A 256 -2.37 12.34 4.01
N SER A 257 -1.43 12.36 3.07
CA SER A 257 -0.99 11.17 2.32
C SER A 257 -0.39 10.13 3.26
N TRP A 258 -0.58 8.85 2.93
CA TRP A 258 0.13 7.76 3.59
C TRP A 258 1.58 7.72 3.07
N GLY A 259 2.52 7.15 3.84
CA GLY A 259 3.83 6.93 3.25
C GLY A 259 3.74 5.84 2.18
N HIS A 260 4.13 6.16 0.95
CA HIS A 260 4.03 5.20 -0.15
C HIS A 260 4.86 3.95 0.09
N ALA A 261 4.31 2.81 -0.34
CA ALA A 261 4.88 1.50 -0.18
C ALA A 261 6.22 1.39 -0.92
N ASN A 262 7.25 0.96 -0.17
CA ASN A 262 8.59 0.70 -0.67
C ASN A 262 9.10 -0.62 -0.10
N GLY A 263 8.86 -1.72 -0.80
CA GLY A 263 9.12 -3.05 -0.28
C GLY A 263 10.33 -3.73 -0.88
N CYS A 264 10.70 -4.85 -0.27
CA CYS A 264 11.56 -5.82 -0.90
C CYS A 264 11.02 -7.26 -0.77
N ASN A 265 11.31 -8.04 -1.81
CA ASN A 265 11.15 -9.48 -1.81
C ASN A 265 12.52 -10.12 -1.62
N ILE A 266 12.55 -11.29 -1.00
CA ILE A 266 13.76 -12.08 -0.88
C ILE A 266 13.52 -13.49 -1.42
N ALA A 267 14.56 -14.07 -2.00
CA ALA A 267 14.55 -15.45 -2.46
C ALA A 267 15.94 -16.06 -2.35
N GLY A 268 16.01 -17.38 -2.26
CA GLY A 268 17.28 -18.08 -2.16
C GLY A 268 17.08 -19.56 -1.94
N TRP A 269 18.10 -20.20 -1.37
CA TRP A 269 18.11 -21.62 -1.06
C TRP A 269 18.17 -21.85 0.45
N ASP A 270 17.24 -22.63 0.99
CA ASP A 270 17.25 -23.06 2.38
C ASP A 270 17.93 -24.43 2.50
N THR A 271 19.14 -24.47 3.08
CA THR A 271 19.89 -25.73 3.26
C THR A 271 19.32 -26.65 4.31
N ARG A 272 18.45 -26.17 5.22
CA ARG A 272 17.81 -26.96 6.27
C ARG A 272 16.83 -27.99 5.68
N HIS A 273 16.16 -27.59 4.60
CA HIS A 273 15.18 -28.40 3.87
C HIS A 273 15.65 -28.78 2.46
N ASN A 274 16.77 -28.19 2.02
CA ASN A 274 17.35 -28.36 0.68
C ASN A 274 16.35 -28.02 -0.44
N GLU A 275 15.70 -26.86 -0.31
CA GLU A 275 14.69 -26.34 -1.24
C GLU A 275 14.84 -24.82 -1.45
N GLU A 276 14.23 -24.30 -2.51
CA GLU A 276 14.14 -22.85 -2.73
C GLU A 276 13.12 -22.22 -1.80
N TYR A 277 13.39 -20.98 -1.36
CA TYR A 277 12.42 -20.12 -0.72
C TYR A 277 12.24 -18.82 -1.52
N VAL A 278 11.05 -18.23 -1.38
CA VAL A 278 10.70 -16.91 -1.90
C VAL A 278 9.71 -16.30 -0.92
N THR A 279 9.87 -15.02 -0.59
CA THR A 279 8.91 -14.29 0.24
C THR A 279 8.83 -12.81 -0.10
N MET A 280 7.61 -12.28 -0.08
CA MET A 280 7.38 -10.85 0.04
C MET A 280 7.52 -10.48 1.51
N VAL A 281 8.46 -9.60 1.82
CA VAL A 281 8.73 -9.24 3.21
C VAL A 281 7.75 -8.14 3.61
N LEU A 282 6.61 -8.51 4.19
CA LEU A 282 5.61 -7.53 4.61
C LEU A 282 6.15 -6.53 5.64
N ALA A 283 7.07 -6.94 6.51
CA ALA A 283 7.76 -6.02 7.42
C ALA A 283 8.49 -4.88 6.68
N SER A 284 8.91 -5.12 5.43
CA SER A 284 9.64 -4.16 4.61
C SER A 284 8.75 -3.22 3.81
N ILE A 285 7.41 -3.38 3.75
CA ILE A 285 6.50 -2.48 3.01
C ILE A 285 5.66 -1.60 3.95
N ILE A 286 5.79 -1.81 5.27
CA ILE A 286 5.00 -1.13 6.28
C ILE A 286 5.47 0.31 6.45
N SER A 287 4.51 1.21 6.36
CA SER A 287 4.71 2.65 6.36
C SER A 287 3.85 3.34 7.43
N GLY A 288 4.08 4.64 7.63
CA GLY A 288 3.29 5.47 8.52
C GLY A 288 2.05 6.04 7.82
N ALA A 289 0.93 6.12 8.55
CA ALA A 289 -0.28 6.76 8.06
C ALA A 289 -0.15 8.29 8.01
N GLY A 290 -0.92 8.92 7.14
CA GLY A 290 -1.11 10.37 7.14
C GLY A 290 -1.81 10.86 8.41
N ALA A 291 -1.41 12.02 8.91
CA ALA A 291 -2.10 12.69 10.01
C ALA A 291 -3.47 13.23 9.58
N THR A 292 -4.32 13.53 10.55
CA THR A 292 -5.65 14.14 10.32
C THR A 292 -5.76 15.48 11.06
N ALA A 293 -6.89 16.16 10.89
CA ALA A 293 -7.24 17.36 11.65
C ALA A 293 -7.32 17.15 13.18
N SER A 294 -7.34 15.90 13.65
CA SER A 294 -7.59 15.57 15.05
C SER A 294 -6.47 14.76 15.72
N GLN A 295 -5.59 14.11 14.96
CA GLN A 295 -4.56 13.24 15.53
C GLN A 295 -3.33 13.08 14.64
N ASP A 296 -2.22 12.71 15.29
CA ASP A 296 -1.02 12.25 14.58
C ASP A 296 -1.32 10.95 13.80
N GLY A 297 -0.57 10.74 12.72
CA GLY A 297 -0.62 9.52 11.93
C GLY A 297 -0.06 8.33 12.70
N TRP A 298 -0.69 7.18 12.50
CA TRP A 298 -0.28 5.94 13.15
C TRP A 298 1.06 5.47 12.60
N HIS A 299 1.99 5.12 13.49
CA HIS A 299 3.32 4.66 13.11
C HIS A 299 3.26 3.21 12.62
N ALA A 300 3.98 2.90 11.55
CA ALA A 300 4.12 1.53 11.05
C ALA A 300 2.79 0.74 10.98
N CYS A 301 1.71 1.40 10.55
CA CYS A 301 0.36 0.85 10.64
C CYS A 301 -0.04 -0.01 9.43
N GLY A 302 0.85 -0.19 8.45
CA GLY A 302 0.65 -1.01 7.26
C GLY A 302 0.76 -0.19 5.96
N PRO A 303 0.70 -0.84 4.78
CA PRO A 303 0.72 -0.15 3.49
C PRO A 303 -0.64 0.50 3.19
N GLU A 304 -0.61 1.56 2.38
CA GLU A 304 -1.79 2.33 1.98
C GLU A 304 -2.78 1.49 1.20
N CYS A 305 -2.30 0.64 0.29
CA CYS A 305 -3.12 -0.26 -0.53
C CYS A 305 -4.08 -1.17 0.25
N CYS A 306 -3.89 -1.30 1.57
CA CYS A 306 -4.75 -2.05 2.47
C CYS A 306 -5.32 -1.22 3.64
N PHE A 307 -5.19 0.12 3.63
CA PHE A 307 -5.53 1.01 4.76
C PHE A 307 -4.97 0.54 6.11
N GLY A 308 -3.74 0.04 6.11
CA GLY A 308 -3.13 -0.45 7.34
C GLY A 308 -3.68 -1.77 7.89
N ALA A 309 -4.54 -2.48 7.14
CA ALA A 309 -5.07 -3.77 7.58
C ALA A 309 -4.01 -4.90 7.56
N LEU A 310 -2.88 -4.68 6.88
CA LEU A 310 -1.81 -5.67 6.74
C LEU A 310 -0.74 -5.46 7.83
N THR A 311 -0.49 -6.51 8.62
CA THR A 311 0.49 -6.51 9.70
C THR A 311 1.76 -7.25 9.30
N SER A 312 2.90 -6.89 9.92
CA SER A 312 4.12 -7.69 9.82
C SER A 312 3.94 -9.01 10.57
N GLY A 313 4.62 -10.06 10.08
CA GLY A 313 4.80 -11.28 10.85
C GLY A 313 5.84 -11.08 11.96
N ASP A 314 5.81 -11.97 12.95
CA ASP A 314 6.82 -11.99 14.01
C ASP A 314 8.22 -12.22 13.44
N ILE A 315 9.20 -11.47 13.95
CA ILE A 315 10.60 -11.57 13.52
C ILE A 315 11.12 -13.00 13.68
N GLU A 316 10.83 -13.64 14.81
CA GLU A 316 11.21 -15.03 15.09
C GLU A 316 10.59 -16.00 14.07
N MET A 317 9.35 -15.74 13.61
CA MET A 317 8.72 -16.57 12.58
C MET A 317 9.38 -16.40 11.21
N LEU A 318 9.82 -15.19 10.86
CA LEU A 318 10.54 -14.94 9.61
C LEU A 318 11.91 -15.65 9.61
N GLU A 319 12.68 -15.54 10.69
CA GLU A 319 13.97 -16.23 10.84
C GLU A 319 13.83 -17.75 10.96
N HIS A 320 12.72 -18.22 11.53
CA HIS A 320 12.38 -19.63 11.51
C HIS A 320 12.09 -20.11 10.09
N SER A 321 11.30 -19.36 9.33
CA SER A 321 10.82 -19.76 8.00
C SER A 321 11.91 -19.65 6.93
N TYR A 322 12.80 -18.67 7.01
CA TYR A 322 13.79 -18.37 5.98
C TYR A 322 15.22 -18.34 6.57
N PRO A 323 16.26 -18.72 5.81
CA PRO A 323 17.65 -18.76 6.29
C PRO A 323 18.27 -17.35 6.36
N ILE A 324 17.66 -16.47 7.14
CA ILE A 324 18.03 -15.07 7.32
C ILE A 324 18.15 -14.73 8.80
N ILE A 325 18.82 -13.62 9.09
CA ILE A 325 18.79 -12.95 10.39
C ILE A 325 18.39 -11.50 10.20
N ILE A 326 17.50 -11.01 11.05
CA ILE A 326 16.99 -9.64 11.04
C ILE A 326 17.72 -8.88 12.14
N HIS A 327 18.65 -8.01 11.75
CA HIS A 327 19.46 -7.22 12.68
C HIS A 327 18.68 -6.04 13.27
N LYS A 328 17.72 -5.50 12.50
CA LYS A 328 16.95 -4.33 12.92
C LYS A 328 15.55 -4.35 12.32
N TYR A 329 14.55 -4.19 13.18
CA TYR A 329 13.21 -3.80 12.79
C TYR A 329 12.71 -2.71 13.74
N GLY A 330 12.33 -1.55 13.23
CA GLY A 330 11.89 -0.44 14.09
C GLY A 330 11.54 0.82 13.34
N LEU A 331 11.09 1.83 14.10
CA LEU A 331 10.70 3.12 13.54
C LEU A 331 11.92 3.94 13.08
N MET A 332 11.75 4.68 11.99
CA MET A 332 12.75 5.62 11.50
C MET A 332 12.55 7.01 12.11
N GLN A 333 13.60 7.53 12.76
CA GLN A 333 13.65 8.92 13.23
C GLN A 333 13.48 9.90 12.05
N ASP A 334 12.74 10.98 12.26
CA ASP A 334 12.45 12.06 11.31
C ASP A 334 11.67 11.67 10.04
N SER A 335 11.20 10.43 9.95
CA SER A 335 10.49 9.91 8.76
C SER A 335 9.04 10.37 8.65
N GLY A 336 8.38 10.68 9.76
CA GLY A 336 7.01 11.18 9.77
C GLY A 336 6.95 12.63 9.30
N GLY A 337 6.05 12.93 8.36
CA GLY A 337 5.81 14.27 7.83
C GLY A 337 5.45 15.26 8.94
N ALA A 338 6.08 16.44 8.89
CA ALA A 338 5.87 17.48 9.88
C ALA A 338 4.52 18.16 9.69
N GLY A 339 3.87 18.46 10.81
CA GLY A 339 2.60 19.18 10.85
C GLY A 339 2.22 19.48 12.29
N ARG A 340 1.16 20.29 12.49
CA ARG A 340 0.54 20.45 13.81
C ARG A 340 0.22 19.08 14.40
N TYR A 341 -0.31 18.20 13.55
CA TYR A 341 -0.30 16.77 13.77
C TYR A 341 0.73 16.10 12.85
N ARG A 342 1.59 15.27 13.42
CA ARG A 342 2.71 14.65 12.72
C ARG A 342 2.24 13.37 12.01
N GLY A 343 2.72 13.13 10.80
CA GLY A 343 2.51 11.87 10.11
C GLY A 343 3.18 10.69 10.81
N GLY A 344 2.68 9.49 10.56
CA GLY A 344 3.23 8.27 11.15
C GLY A 344 4.67 8.03 10.72
N SER A 345 5.50 7.50 11.62
CA SER A 345 6.87 7.12 11.26
C SER A 345 6.87 5.87 10.36
N GLY A 346 7.76 5.89 9.37
CA GLY A 346 8.10 4.72 8.56
C GLY A 346 8.99 3.74 9.34
N THR A 347 9.38 2.66 8.67
CA THR A 347 10.12 1.54 9.28
C THR A 347 11.48 1.31 8.60
N VAL A 348 12.42 0.79 9.37
CA VAL A 348 13.63 0.15 8.86
C VAL A 348 13.54 -1.36 9.08
N TRP A 349 13.89 -2.14 8.06
CA TRP A 349 14.06 -3.59 8.14
C TRP A 349 15.44 -3.97 7.57
N GLU A 350 16.36 -4.42 8.43
CA GLU A 350 17.73 -4.83 8.07
C GLU A 350 17.90 -6.34 8.18
N VAL A 351 18.38 -6.95 7.09
CA VAL A 351 18.49 -8.39 6.93
C VAL A 351 19.86 -8.81 6.41
N GLU A 352 20.26 -10.03 6.78
CA GLU A 352 21.44 -10.73 6.29
C GLU A 352 21.08 -12.20 6.03
N PRO A 353 21.54 -12.82 4.92
CA PRO A 353 21.39 -14.25 4.73
C PRO A 353 22.45 -15.04 5.53
N LEU A 354 22.08 -16.21 6.06
CA LEU A 354 22.94 -16.96 6.98
C LEU A 354 24.04 -17.77 6.28
N ASP A 355 23.73 -18.45 5.17
CA ASP A 355 24.61 -19.50 4.62
C ASP A 355 24.72 -19.50 3.09
N LYS A 356 23.68 -19.10 2.36
CA LYS A 356 23.65 -19.02 0.90
C LYS A 356 23.38 -17.59 0.43
N PRO A 357 23.82 -17.23 -0.80
CA PRO A 357 23.45 -15.95 -1.39
C PRO A 357 21.92 -15.81 -1.46
N MET A 358 21.43 -14.63 -1.11
CA MET A 358 20.01 -14.27 -1.19
C MET A 358 19.82 -13.23 -2.29
N THR A 359 18.87 -13.47 -3.17
CA THR A 359 18.37 -12.47 -4.11
C THR A 359 17.42 -11.55 -3.36
N LEU A 360 17.64 -10.24 -3.46
CA LEU A 360 16.77 -9.21 -2.94
C LEU A 360 16.23 -8.37 -4.09
N VAL A 361 14.91 -8.18 -4.16
CA VAL A 361 14.25 -7.46 -5.24
C VAL A 361 13.45 -6.31 -4.64
N THR A 362 13.80 -5.07 -4.96
CA THR A 362 13.04 -3.91 -4.47
C THR A 362 11.96 -3.48 -5.45
N PHE A 363 10.86 -2.96 -4.90
CA PHE A 363 9.73 -2.44 -5.66
C PHE A 363 9.06 -1.30 -4.89
N GLY A 364 8.18 -0.57 -5.57
CA GLY A 364 7.43 0.55 -5.00
C GLY A 364 8.04 1.92 -5.36
N GLU A 365 7.64 2.94 -4.60
CA GLU A 365 7.98 4.35 -4.85
C GLU A 365 8.35 5.10 -3.56
N GLY A 366 8.21 6.43 -3.55
CA GLY A 366 8.48 7.28 -2.39
C GLY A 366 9.97 7.38 -2.04
N ARG A 367 10.84 7.30 -3.06
CA ARG A 367 12.31 7.27 -2.89
C ARG A 367 12.96 8.64 -3.03
N ARG A 368 12.26 9.61 -3.63
CA ARG A 368 12.71 11.00 -3.70
C ARG A 368 11.60 12.00 -3.36
N ILE A 369 10.32 11.67 -3.55
CA ILE A 369 9.19 12.50 -3.12
C ILE A 369 8.62 11.94 -1.80
N PRO A 370 8.56 12.74 -0.71
CA PRO A 370 7.96 12.29 0.55
C PRO A 370 6.42 12.31 0.46
N ALA A 371 5.75 11.60 1.37
CA ALA A 371 4.31 11.66 1.52
C ALA A 371 3.83 13.12 1.69
N MET A 372 2.76 13.46 0.97
CA MET A 372 2.23 14.82 0.96
C MET A 372 1.52 15.18 2.26
N GLY A 373 1.84 16.37 2.77
CA GLY A 373 1.07 16.97 3.87
C GLY A 373 -0.32 17.41 3.44
N ALA A 374 -1.21 17.58 4.42
CA ALA A 374 -2.52 18.19 4.25
C ALA A 374 -2.63 19.50 5.03
N ALA A 375 -3.58 20.36 4.61
CA ALA A 375 -3.89 21.63 5.27
C ALA A 375 -2.66 22.53 5.50
N GLY A 376 -1.75 22.57 4.53
CA GLY A 376 -0.54 23.40 4.57
C GLY A 376 0.64 22.82 5.35
N ALA A 377 0.57 21.55 5.78
CA ALA A 377 1.71 20.85 6.36
C ALA A 377 2.87 20.71 5.36
N GLN A 378 4.08 21.05 5.81
CA GLN A 378 5.30 20.97 5.02
C GLN A 378 6.45 20.51 5.91
N SER A 379 7.44 19.84 5.32
CA SER A 379 8.64 19.38 6.03
C SER A 379 9.88 20.04 5.43
N ALA A 380 10.78 20.52 6.28
CA ALA A 380 12.08 21.02 5.88
C ALA A 380 13.08 19.87 5.69
N LEU A 381 13.04 18.87 6.58
CA LEU A 381 13.87 17.66 6.47
C LEU A 381 13.22 16.62 5.55
N VAL A 382 13.52 16.70 4.25
CA VAL A 382 12.95 15.80 3.23
C VAL A 382 13.64 14.42 3.22
N GLN A 383 14.97 14.38 3.28
CA GLN A 383 15.77 13.15 3.15
C GLN A 383 15.38 11.99 4.09
N PRO A 384 15.06 12.20 5.39
CA PRO A 384 14.66 11.09 6.26
C PRO A 384 13.23 10.58 5.98
N LYS A 385 12.43 11.32 5.21
CA LYS A 385 11.01 11.02 4.91
C LYS A 385 10.80 10.17 3.67
N VAL A 386 11.87 9.89 2.93
CA VAL A 386 11.84 9.05 1.72
C VAL A 386 12.44 7.67 1.97
N GLY A 387 11.94 6.70 1.23
CA GLY A 387 12.43 5.33 1.25
C GLY A 387 13.75 5.16 0.48
N ARG A 388 14.47 4.09 0.80
CA ARG A 388 15.74 3.72 0.17
C ARG A 388 16.17 2.32 0.59
N LEU A 389 17.02 1.70 -0.22
CA LEU A 389 17.76 0.51 0.17
C LEU A 389 19.19 0.92 0.56
N GLU A 390 19.67 0.42 1.70
CA GLU A 390 21.06 0.56 2.14
C GLU A 390 21.71 -0.82 2.09
N VAL A 391 22.73 -1.02 1.26
CA VAL A 391 23.47 -2.29 1.16
C VAL A 391 24.88 -2.14 1.70
N THR A 392 25.23 -2.90 2.73
CA THR A 392 26.54 -2.86 3.38
C THR A 392 27.40 -4.04 2.96
N ARG A 393 28.54 -3.75 2.31
CA ARG A 393 29.53 -4.73 1.84
C ARG A 393 30.92 -4.32 2.31
N GLY A 394 31.64 -5.22 2.99
CA GLY A 394 33.00 -4.93 3.48
C GLY A 394 33.11 -3.68 4.37
N GLY A 395 32.06 -3.35 5.12
CA GLY A 395 31.98 -2.16 5.98
C GLY A 395 31.62 -0.85 5.26
N GLN A 396 31.38 -0.87 3.94
CA GLN A 396 30.90 0.29 3.19
C GLN A 396 29.41 0.13 2.87
N THR A 397 28.63 1.20 3.08
CA THR A 397 27.19 1.22 2.78
C THR A 397 26.93 2.00 1.51
N GLN A 398 26.32 1.34 0.52
CA GLN A 398 25.79 1.96 -0.68
C GLN A 398 24.30 2.28 -0.48
N ILE A 399 23.89 3.50 -0.83
CA ILE A 399 22.48 3.90 -0.86
C ILE A 399 21.96 3.70 -2.28
N ILE A 400 20.84 3.01 -2.41
CA ILE A 400 20.17 2.70 -3.67
C ILE A 400 18.74 3.25 -3.60
N THR A 401 18.43 4.16 -4.53
CA THR A 401 17.12 4.81 -4.68
C THR A 401 16.31 4.27 -5.85
N ASP A 402 16.80 3.22 -6.50
CA ASP A 402 16.19 2.64 -7.70
C ASP A 402 15.52 1.30 -7.38
N ASN A 403 14.55 0.88 -8.18
CA ASN A 403 14.06 -0.50 -8.09
C ASN A 403 15.08 -1.45 -8.72
N VAL A 404 15.64 -2.36 -7.93
CA VAL A 404 16.80 -3.17 -8.32
C VAL A 404 16.63 -4.64 -7.96
N ILE A 405 17.45 -5.47 -8.60
CA ILE A 405 17.67 -6.87 -8.22
C ILE A 405 19.11 -6.96 -7.72
N GLU A 406 19.27 -7.21 -6.42
CA GLU A 406 20.55 -7.33 -5.75
C GLU A 406 20.81 -8.78 -5.31
N THR A 407 22.08 -9.15 -5.21
CA THR A 407 22.49 -10.39 -4.53
C THR A 407 23.25 -10.03 -3.27
N ILE A 408 22.73 -10.48 -2.13
CA ILE A 408 23.32 -10.30 -0.81
C ILE A 408 24.01 -11.61 -0.41
N GLN A 409 25.30 -11.52 -0.09
CA GLN A 409 26.12 -12.65 0.36
C GLN A 409 26.04 -12.78 1.89
N PRO A 410 26.30 -13.97 2.46
CA PRO A 410 26.52 -14.09 3.90
C PRO A 410 27.62 -13.15 4.39
N GLY A 411 27.38 -12.43 5.50
CA GLY A 411 28.26 -11.37 6.01
C GLY A 411 28.00 -9.97 5.42
N GLU A 412 27.12 -9.84 4.42
CA GLU A 412 26.63 -8.56 3.90
C GLU A 412 25.23 -8.27 4.44
N ARG A 413 24.84 -6.99 4.46
CA ARG A 413 23.53 -6.56 4.99
C ARG A 413 22.77 -5.72 3.99
N ALA A 414 21.45 -5.86 4.02
CA ALA A 414 20.54 -5.00 3.28
C ALA A 414 19.49 -4.41 4.24
N ALA A 415 19.40 -3.09 4.31
CA ALA A 415 18.40 -2.39 5.10
C ALA A 415 17.43 -1.64 4.19
N ASN A 416 16.18 -2.09 4.17
CA ASN A 416 15.10 -1.37 3.52
C ASN A 416 14.54 -0.31 4.47
N LYS A 417 14.42 0.92 3.98
CA LYS A 417 13.90 2.08 4.70
C LYS A 417 12.60 2.50 4.03
N ASN A 418 11.51 2.56 4.78
CA ASN A 418 10.22 3.04 4.29
C ASN A 418 10.01 4.51 4.61
N PRO A 419 9.31 5.24 3.73
CA PRO A 419 8.85 6.59 4.04
C PRO A 419 7.84 6.57 5.21
N GLY A 420 7.64 7.71 5.85
CA GLY A 420 6.53 7.94 6.78
C GLY A 420 5.36 8.63 6.08
N GLY A 421 4.24 8.78 6.81
CA GLY A 421 3.06 9.49 6.31
C GLY A 421 3.20 11.01 6.38
N GLY A 422 2.34 11.73 5.67
CA GLY A 422 2.29 13.18 5.66
C GLY A 422 1.76 13.78 6.96
N GLY A 423 2.19 15.01 7.28
CA GLY A 423 1.66 15.79 8.41
C GLY A 423 0.37 16.53 8.08
N TYR A 424 -0.29 17.08 9.09
CA TYR A 424 -1.49 17.90 8.94
C TYR A 424 -1.33 19.26 9.64
N GLY A 425 -1.63 20.35 8.92
CA GLY A 425 -1.57 21.72 9.44
C GLY A 425 -0.13 22.25 9.60
N ASN A 426 -0.01 23.55 9.91
CA ASN A 426 1.28 24.22 10.08
C ASN A 426 2.13 23.55 11.20
N PRO A 427 3.33 23.02 10.90
CA PRO A 427 4.21 22.40 11.90
C PRO A 427 4.58 23.31 13.07
N PHE A 428 4.67 24.62 12.86
CA PHE A 428 5.05 25.59 13.91
C PHE A 428 3.92 25.83 14.92
N GLU A 429 2.71 25.34 14.62
CA GLU A 429 1.59 25.30 15.57
C GLU A 429 1.59 24.03 16.44
N ARG A 430 2.47 23.06 16.18
CA ARG A 430 2.57 21.88 17.05
C ARG A 430 2.96 22.31 18.45
N ASP A 431 2.28 21.75 19.44
CA ASP A 431 2.58 21.98 20.84
C ASP A 431 4.04 21.62 21.16
N VAL A 432 4.74 22.52 21.86
CA VAL A 432 6.17 22.37 22.15
C VAL A 432 6.44 21.11 22.99
N GLN A 433 5.57 20.78 23.95
CA GLN A 433 5.76 19.58 24.78
C GLN A 433 5.61 18.30 23.95
N ARG A 434 4.69 18.29 22.97
CA ARG A 434 4.58 17.15 22.04
C ARG A 434 5.83 16.97 21.19
N VAL A 435 6.48 18.06 20.76
CA VAL A 435 7.79 17.98 20.06
C VAL A 435 8.87 17.42 20.99
N VAL A 436 8.90 17.85 22.24
CA VAL A 436 9.83 17.32 23.26
C VAL A 436 9.60 15.82 23.49
N GLU A 437 8.34 15.36 23.54
CA GLU A 437 7.99 13.94 23.64
C GLU A 437 8.42 13.16 22.40
N ASP A 438 8.23 13.70 21.20
CA ASP A 438 8.70 13.09 19.95
C ASP A 438 10.25 12.95 19.96
N VAL A 439 10.98 13.94 20.46
CA VAL A 439 12.45 13.88 20.61
C VAL A 439 12.87 12.85 21.65
N ARG A 440 12.20 12.82 22.80
CA ARG A 440 12.43 11.84 23.87
C ARG A 440 12.28 10.41 23.34
N ASN A 441 11.25 10.17 22.54
CA ASN A 441 10.95 8.85 21.99
C ASN A 441 11.79 8.51 20.74
N GLY A 442 12.67 9.40 20.30
CA GLY A 442 13.51 9.20 19.12
C GLY A 442 12.75 9.23 17.79
N LEU A 443 11.52 9.74 17.79
CA LEU A 443 10.68 9.90 16.60
C LEU A 443 11.12 11.12 15.79
N VAL A 444 11.57 12.16 16.49
CA VAL A 444 12.13 13.41 15.93
C VAL A 444 13.55 13.61 16.48
N SER A 445 14.48 14.12 15.69
CA SER A 445 15.82 14.50 16.13
C SER A 445 15.85 15.95 16.66
N LEU A 446 16.97 16.37 17.24
CA LEU A 446 17.15 17.79 17.62
C LEU A 446 17.09 18.71 16.38
N ASP A 447 17.65 18.26 15.26
CA ASP A 447 17.57 18.97 13.99
C ASP A 447 16.13 18.99 13.44
N GLY A 448 15.41 17.88 13.54
CA GLY A 448 13.99 17.81 13.18
C GLY A 448 13.14 18.76 14.04
N ALA A 449 13.33 18.76 15.36
CA ALA A 449 12.64 19.68 16.26
C ALA A 449 12.84 21.15 15.84
N ARG A 450 14.08 21.52 15.49
CA ARG A 450 14.43 22.88 15.10
C ARG A 450 13.95 23.24 13.69
N LEU A 451 14.20 22.38 12.70
CA LEU A 451 13.96 22.68 11.28
C LEU A 451 12.50 22.47 10.88
N ASP A 452 11.89 21.36 11.33
CA ASP A 452 10.51 21.04 10.97
C ASP A 452 9.51 21.76 11.87
N TYR A 453 9.81 21.98 13.16
CA TYR A 453 8.82 22.50 14.14
C TYR A 453 9.19 23.85 14.78
N GLY A 454 10.37 24.40 14.46
CA GLY A 454 10.85 25.65 15.06
C GLY A 454 11.13 25.56 16.56
N VAL A 455 11.29 24.35 17.12
CA VAL A 455 11.53 24.13 18.56
C VAL A 455 13.01 23.88 18.81
N VAL A 456 13.61 24.74 19.64
CA VAL A 456 15.04 24.66 19.96
C VAL A 456 15.22 23.89 21.27
N ILE A 457 15.72 22.66 21.16
CA ILE A 457 16.09 21.83 22.31
C ILE A 457 17.62 21.83 22.40
N THR A 458 18.15 22.29 23.52
CA THR A 458 19.58 22.60 23.70
C THR A 458 20.45 21.36 23.89
N ASP A 459 19.92 20.31 24.51
CA ASP A 459 20.57 19.02 24.64
C ASP A 459 19.56 17.87 24.75
N ARG A 460 19.99 16.67 24.34
CA ARG A 460 19.11 15.49 24.25
C ARG A 460 18.79 14.86 25.61
N ASP A 461 19.64 15.04 26.61
CA ASP A 461 19.54 14.34 27.89
C ASP A 461 18.59 15.07 28.85
N SER A 462 18.72 16.40 28.92
CA SER A 462 17.85 17.27 29.73
C SER A 462 16.55 17.62 29.02
N LEU A 463 16.55 17.57 27.67
CA LEU A 463 15.46 18.03 26.80
C LEU A 463 15.05 19.49 27.10
N HIS A 464 15.99 20.32 27.55
CA HIS A 464 15.74 21.71 27.86
C HIS A 464 15.41 22.53 26.60
N VAL A 465 14.23 23.13 26.59
CA VAL A 465 13.74 23.98 25.50
C VAL A 465 14.18 25.43 25.71
N ASP A 466 14.87 26.00 24.72
CA ASP A 466 15.09 27.43 24.64
C ASP A 466 13.83 28.11 24.11
N LEU A 467 13.02 28.65 25.02
CA LEU A 467 11.75 29.30 24.70
C LEU A 467 11.94 30.58 23.88
N GLN A 468 13.04 31.30 24.08
CA GLN A 468 13.30 32.55 23.36
C GLN A 468 13.68 32.25 21.91
N ALA A 469 14.59 31.30 21.69
CA ALA A 469 14.97 30.88 20.35
C ALA A 469 13.80 30.19 19.62
N THR A 470 12.99 29.40 20.33
CA THR A 470 11.76 28.78 19.78
C THR A 470 10.76 29.84 19.32
N ALA A 471 10.51 30.88 20.14
CA ALA A 471 9.62 31.96 19.75
C ALA A 471 10.15 32.75 18.54
N ALA A 472 11.46 32.96 18.46
CA ALA A 472 12.09 33.65 17.33
C ALA A 472 12.04 32.84 16.01
N LEU A 473 12.12 31.51 16.06
CA LEU A 473 11.99 30.66 14.88
C LEU A 473 10.56 30.53 14.37
N ARG A 474 9.56 30.64 15.28
CA ARG A 474 8.14 30.52 14.94
C ARG A 474 7.46 31.84 14.57
N ALA A 475 8.13 32.97 14.81
CA ALA A 475 7.69 34.31 14.39
C ALA A 475 8.02 34.54 12.91
#